data_AF-A0A0P7L848-F1
#
_entry.id   AF-A0A0P7L848-F1
#
_cell.length_a   1.000
_cell.length_b   1.000
_cell.length_c   1.000
_cell.angle_alpha   90.00
_cell.angle_beta   90.00
_cell.angle_gamma   90.00
#
_symmetry.space_group_name_H-M   'P 1'
#
loop_
_entity.id
_entity.type
_entity.pdbx_description
1 polymer ?
#
loop_
_entity_poly.entity_id
_entity_poly.type
_entity_poly.pdbx_seq_one_letter_code
_entity_poly.pdbx_strand_id
1 'polypeptide(L)'
;MKCKHFLYIILSLSILNGCSNHDELEKGRATFTEGDVTLLAKYENLTKKSQEALLEKLDDNNIDYVIDNLGSVFVRTKDMDKAVSCCKQ
;
A
#
# COMPACT_ATOMS: atom_id res chain seq x y z
N MET A 1 28.73 -10.65 -53.26
CA MET A 1 27.94 -9.86 -52.29
C MET A 1 28.52 -10.14 -50.91
N LYS A 2 29.01 -9.10 -50.23
CA LYS A 2 29.82 -9.20 -49.00
C LYS A 2 28.94 -8.94 -47.76
N CYS A 3 29.04 -9.87 -46.81
CA CYS A 3 28.90 -9.75 -45.35
C CYS A 3 27.96 -8.69 -44.78
N LYS A 4 26.80 -9.13 -44.26
CA LYS A 4 26.19 -8.63 -43.01
C LYS A 4 25.46 -9.79 -42.32
N HIS A 5 26.23 -10.67 -41.69
CA HIS A 5 25.76 -11.49 -40.57
C HIS A 5 26.27 -10.80 -39.30
N PHE A 6 25.50 -10.89 -38.21
CA PHE A 6 25.55 -10.09 -36.98
C PHE A 6 24.76 -8.78 -37.02
N LEU A 7 23.47 -8.89 -36.71
CA LEU A 7 22.85 -7.97 -35.75
C LEU A 7 21.69 -8.67 -35.03
N TYR A 8 22.00 -9.09 -33.80
CA TYR A 8 21.13 -9.09 -32.62
C TYR A 8 19.94 -10.07 -32.58
N ILE A 9 20.30 -11.32 -32.32
CA ILE A 9 19.58 -12.19 -31.38
C ILE A 9 19.70 -11.59 -29.98
N ILE A 10 18.87 -10.59 -29.65
CA ILE A 10 18.44 -10.19 -28.28
C ILE A 10 17.22 -9.30 -28.55
N LEU A 11 15.96 -9.63 -28.27
CA LEU A 11 15.39 -9.61 -26.93
C LEU A 11 13.93 -10.11 -27.00
N SER A 12 13.73 -11.36 -27.42
CA SER A 12 12.50 -12.08 -27.11
C SER A 12 12.62 -12.61 -25.69
N LEU A 13 12.36 -11.77 -24.68
CA LEU A 13 12.01 -12.20 -23.33
C LEU A 13 11.18 -11.10 -22.65
N SER A 14 9.91 -11.42 -22.50
CA SER A 14 9.21 -11.30 -21.22
C SER A 14 8.98 -9.88 -20.71
N ILE A 15 7.84 -9.30 -21.08
CA ILE A 15 6.93 -8.77 -20.04
C ILE A 15 5.49 -9.16 -20.41
N LEU A 16 5.20 -10.44 -20.18
CA LEU A 16 3.92 -10.83 -19.61
C LEU A 16 3.98 -10.42 -18.13
N ASN A 17 3.54 -9.22 -17.80
CA ASN A 17 3.10 -8.82 -16.47
C ASN A 17 1.89 -7.92 -16.78
N GLY A 18 0.70 -8.50 -16.86
CA GLY A 18 -0.08 -8.65 -15.64
C GLY A 18 -0.80 -7.33 -15.41
N CYS A 19 -1.96 -7.14 -16.06
CA CYS A 19 -3.00 -6.25 -15.53
C CYS A 19 -3.49 -6.88 -14.22
N SER A 20 -2.65 -6.85 -13.18
CA SER A 20 -3.18 -6.87 -11.84
C SER A 20 -3.76 -5.48 -11.66
N ASN A 21 -5.06 -5.40 -11.45
CA ASN A 21 -5.65 -4.25 -10.81
C ASN A 21 -4.93 -4.16 -9.45
N HIS A 22 -3.79 -3.46 -9.39
CA HIS A 22 -3.32 -2.96 -8.12
C HIS A 22 -4.35 -1.90 -7.79
N ASP A 23 -5.30 -2.24 -6.93
CA ASP A 23 -5.92 -1.25 -6.07
C ASP A 23 -4.76 -0.55 -5.36
N GLU A 24 -4.32 0.54 -5.98
CA GLU A 24 -3.19 1.36 -5.55
C GLU A 24 -3.56 1.92 -4.17
N LEU A 25 -3.12 1.20 -3.16
CA LEU A 25 -3.00 1.65 -1.78
C LEU A 25 -1.91 2.74 -1.77
N GLU A 26 -2.26 3.92 -2.28
CA GLU A 26 -1.28 4.93 -2.70
C GLU A 26 -1.02 6.05 -1.67
N LYS A 27 -1.66 6.04 -0.49
CA LYS A 27 -1.66 7.22 0.39
C LYS A 27 -1.22 7.03 1.85
N GLY A 28 -0.31 6.10 2.13
CA GLY A 28 0.29 6.02 3.47
C GLY A 28 1.79 5.82 3.51
N ARG A 29 2.31 5.64 4.73
CA ARG A 29 3.75 5.61 5.03
C ARG A 29 4.47 4.36 4.52
N ALA A 30 3.73 3.39 3.99
CA ALA A 30 4.25 2.14 3.51
C ALA A 30 3.49 1.67 2.26
N THR A 31 4.10 0.75 1.52
CA THR A 31 3.45 -0.02 0.47
C THR A 31 3.30 -1.44 1.00
N PHE A 32 2.08 -1.97 1.03
CA PHE A 32 1.80 -3.32 1.47
C PHE A 32 1.16 -4.13 0.35
N THR A 33 1.32 -5.45 0.42
CA THR A 33 0.50 -6.35 -0.41
C THR A 33 -0.88 -6.50 0.26
N GLU A 34 -1.94 -6.67 -0.52
CA GLU A 34 -3.32 -6.81 0.02
C GLU A 34 -3.45 -7.92 1.06
N GLY A 35 -2.62 -8.97 0.99
CA GLY A 35 -2.63 -10.08 1.93
C GLY A 35 -2.08 -9.76 3.33
N ASP A 36 -1.34 -8.66 3.48
CA ASP A 36 -0.63 -8.32 4.73
C ASP A 36 -1.28 -7.19 5.53
N VAL A 37 -2.38 -6.61 5.02
CA VAL A 37 -3.07 -5.49 5.64
C VAL A 37 -4.42 -5.88 6.21
N THR A 38 -4.80 -5.18 7.27
CA THR A 38 -6.14 -5.24 7.84
C THR A 38 -6.70 -3.84 7.99
N LEU A 39 -8.01 -3.72 7.81
CA LEU A 39 -8.75 -2.48 7.99
C LEU A 39 -8.72 -2.09 9.48
N LEU A 40 -8.19 -0.90 9.77
CA LEU A 40 -8.21 -0.32 11.10
C LEU A 40 -9.45 0.57 11.29
N ALA A 41 -9.72 1.45 10.33
CA ALA A 41 -10.84 2.37 10.40
C ALA A 41 -11.36 2.74 9.01
N LYS A 42 -12.68 2.69 8.83
CA LYS A 42 -13.33 3.11 7.59
C LYS A 42 -13.54 4.62 7.55
N TYR A 43 -13.34 5.22 6.39
CA TYR A 43 -13.59 6.65 6.19
C TYR A 43 -15.03 7.06 6.51
N GLU A 44 -16.03 6.25 6.12
CA GLU A 44 -17.45 6.52 6.38
C GLU A 44 -17.78 6.72 7.87
N ASN A 45 -16.94 6.19 8.76
CA ASN A 45 -17.10 6.28 10.21
C ASN A 45 -16.20 7.37 10.84
N LEU A 46 -15.42 8.09 10.04
CA LEU A 46 -14.45 9.08 10.51
C LEU A 46 -14.79 10.48 9.98
N THR A 47 -14.79 11.46 10.87
CA THR A 47 -14.66 12.85 10.44
C THR A 47 -13.22 13.11 10.01
N LYS A 48 -12.98 14.12 9.15
CA LYS A 48 -11.62 14.51 8.75
C LYS A 48 -10.69 14.74 9.96
N LYS A 49 -11.20 15.42 11.00
CA LYS A 49 -10.47 15.66 12.24
C LYS A 49 -10.13 14.36 12.99
N SER A 50 -11.07 13.42 13.04
CA SER A 50 -10.86 12.11 13.66
C SER A 50 -9.84 11.27 12.89
N GLN A 51 -9.85 11.37 11.57
CA GLN A 51 -8.87 10.73 10.70
C GLN A 51 -7.48 11.31 10.92
N GLU A 52 -7.33 12.64 10.90
CA GLU A 52 -6.05 13.31 11.16
C GLU A 52 -5.46 12.91 12.54
N ALA A 53 -6.29 12.92 13.59
CA ALA A 53 -5.87 12.49 14.93
C ALA A 53 -5.51 10.98 15.00
N LEU A 54 -6.18 10.14 14.21
CA LEU A 54 -5.83 8.73 14.07
C LEU A 54 -4.45 8.57 13.43
N LEU A 55 -4.19 9.29 12.32
CA LEU A 55 -2.91 9.22 11.62
C LEU A 55 -1.75 9.73 12.51
N GLU A 56 -1.96 10.83 13.22
CA GLU A 56 -0.99 11.36 14.20
C GLU A 56 -0.64 10.31 15.26
N LYS A 57 -1.65 9.65 15.85
CA LYS A 57 -1.42 8.57 16.83
C LYS A 57 -0.64 7.39 16.24
N LEU A 58 -0.90 7.01 14.99
CA LEU A 58 -0.15 5.93 14.32
C LEU A 58 1.30 6.35 14.08
N ASP A 59 1.52 7.59 13.67
CA ASP A 59 2.85 8.15 13.45
C ASP A 59 3.66 8.24 14.74
N ASP A 60 3.07 8.75 15.84
CA ASP A 60 3.69 8.83 17.17
C ASP A 60 4.15 7.46 17.68
N ASN A 61 3.42 6.41 17.31
CA ASN A 61 3.70 5.03 17.73
C ASN A 61 4.55 4.25 16.73
N ASN A 62 5.03 4.89 15.65
CA ASN A 62 5.78 4.27 14.56
C ASN A 62 5.04 3.04 14.00
N ILE A 63 3.76 3.23 13.68
CA ILE A 63 2.93 2.21 13.05
C ILE A 63 2.71 2.62 11.60
N ASP A 64 3.21 1.79 10.69
CA ASP A 64 3.01 2.02 9.26
C ASP A 64 1.54 1.76 8.89
N TYR A 65 0.99 2.64 8.07
CA TYR A 65 -0.39 2.57 7.61
C TYR A 65 -0.48 2.87 6.12
N VAL A 66 -1.59 2.49 5.52
CA VAL A 66 -1.98 2.89 4.16
C VAL A 66 -3.40 3.40 4.14
N ILE A 67 -3.64 4.33 3.24
CA ILE A 67 -4.94 4.92 3.03
C ILE A 67 -5.41 4.54 1.64
N ASP A 68 -6.62 3.98 1.54
CA ASP A 68 -7.25 3.72 0.24
C ASP A 68 -7.74 5.01 -0.42
N ASN A 69 -8.27 4.88 -1.63
CA ASN A 69 -8.82 6.00 -2.40
C ASN A 69 -10.04 6.67 -1.74
N LEU A 70 -10.70 5.98 -0.80
CA LEU A 70 -11.86 6.47 -0.06
C LEU A 70 -11.46 7.15 1.26
N GLY A 71 -10.21 7.03 1.70
CA GLY A 71 -9.73 7.55 2.98
C GLY A 71 -9.75 6.53 4.13
N SER A 72 -10.07 5.27 3.88
CA SER A 72 -10.02 4.23 4.92
C SER A 72 -8.58 3.89 5.25
N VAL A 73 -8.31 3.68 6.54
CA VAL A 73 -6.97 3.45 7.07
C VAL A 73 -6.77 1.96 7.31
N PHE A 74 -5.71 1.44 6.72
CA PHE A 74 -5.24 0.06 6.82
C PHE A 74 -3.89 0.04 7.53
N VAL A 75 -3.64 -1.01 8.32
CA VAL A 75 -2.35 -1.26 8.96
C VAL A 75 -1.93 -2.70 8.67
N ARG A 76 -0.66 -3.04 8.89
CA ARG A 76 -0.26 -4.44 8.79
C ARG A 76 -1.01 -5.29 9.80
N THR A 77 -1.44 -6.49 9.40
CA THR A 77 -2.14 -7.43 10.27
C THR A 77 -1.37 -7.71 11.56
N LYS A 78 -0.04 -7.83 11.48
CA LYS A 78 0.83 -8.03 12.65
C LYS A 78 0.87 -6.84 13.63
N ASP A 79 0.55 -5.64 13.16
CA ASP A 79 0.61 -4.39 13.93
C ASP A 79 -0.78 -3.97 14.43
N MET A 80 -1.83 -4.74 14.13
CA MET A 80 -3.22 -4.41 14.45
C MET A 80 -3.48 -4.25 15.94
N ASP A 81 -2.99 -5.18 16.77
CA ASP A 81 -3.17 -5.10 18.23
C ASP A 81 -2.53 -3.83 18.80
N LYS A 82 -1.35 -3.47 18.27
CA LYS A 82 -0.65 -2.24 18.64
C LYS A 82 -1.47 -1.02 18.20
N ALA A 83 -1.95 -0.99 16.96
CA ALA A 83 -2.76 0.10 16.42
C ALA A 83 -4.05 0.32 17.23
N VAL A 84 -4.77 -0.75 17.58
CA VAL A 84 -5.97 -0.69 18.41
C VAL A 84 -5.63 -0.17 19.81
N SER A 85 -4.52 -0.62 20.40
CA SER A 85 -4.09 -0.16 21.73
C SER A 85 -3.79 1.34 21.74
N CYS A 86 -3.18 1.90 20.69
CA CYS A 86 -2.88 3.33 20.60
C CYS A 86 -4.15 4.19 20.46
N CYS A 87 -5.24 3.62 19.94
CA CYS A 87 -6.49 4.33 19.71
C CYS A 87 -7.46 4.31 20.90
N LYS A 88 -7.21 3.49 21.93
CA LYS A 88 -7.98 3.47 23.18
C LYS A 88 -7.51 4.57 24.14
N GLN A 89 -8.01 5.79 23.98
CA GLN A 89 -7.95 6.85 25.00
C GLN A 89 -9.26 7.62 25.02
#